data_AF-A0A7W4E2X8-F1
#
_entry.id   AF-A0A7W4E2X8-F1
#
_cell.length_a   1.000
_cell.length_b   1.000
_cell.length_c   1.000
_cell.angle_alpha   90.00
_cell.angle_beta   90.00
_cell.angle_gamma   90.00
#
_symmetry.space_group_name_H-M   'P 1'
#
loop_
_entity.id
_entity.type
_entity.pdbx_description
1 polymer ?
#
loop_
_entity_poly.entity_id
_entity_poly.type
_entity_poly.pdbx_seq_one_letter_code
_entity_poly.pdbx_strand_id
1 'polypeptide(L)'
;MAKRVNNEPIRAMAERMFVEDGMTAKAIANALDVSEQTIGRWRKGIQGDISWDDKKTQFLSAPNNIKKVLMNELTHLSKGGDATLDVKAIKDITSVIETLSDRVSAPIVFAVFKEFDAWMATQDPEIAISFLEWHKLFLLHKVQNEA
;
A
#
# COMPACT_ATOMS: atom_id res chain seq x y z
N MET A 1 -8.53 1.13 -35.06
CA MET A 1 -7.22 0.87 -34.43
C MET A 1 -7.41 0.84 -32.93
N ALA A 2 -7.14 -0.29 -32.26
CA ALA A 2 -7.29 -0.40 -30.81
C ALA A 2 -6.23 0.48 -30.14
N LYS A 3 -6.67 1.49 -29.39
CA LYS A 3 -5.82 2.36 -28.57
C LYS A 3 -5.09 1.44 -27.59
N ARG A 4 -3.75 1.33 -27.69
CA ARG A 4 -2.95 0.62 -26.69
C ARG A 4 -3.07 1.42 -25.39
N VAL A 5 -4.02 1.04 -24.54
CA VAL A 5 -4.16 1.61 -23.20
C VAL A 5 -2.90 1.21 -22.44
N ASN A 6 -2.15 2.20 -21.96
CA ASN A 6 -1.02 1.95 -21.08
C ASN A 6 -1.58 1.46 -19.74
N ASN A 7 -1.68 0.15 -19.58
CA ASN A 7 -2.24 -0.47 -18.37
C ASN A 7 -1.25 -0.48 -17.20
N GLU A 8 -0.04 0.05 -17.36
CA GLU A 8 0.99 -0.04 -16.32
C GLU A 8 0.60 0.65 -14.99
N PRO A 9 -0.03 1.83 -14.96
CA PRO A 9 -0.51 2.43 -13.71
C PRO A 9 -1.59 1.59 -13.02
N ILE A 10 -2.53 1.04 -13.81
CA ILE A 10 -3.62 0.20 -13.30
C ILE A 10 -3.06 -1.13 -12.77
N ARG A 11 -2.08 -1.70 -13.47
CA ARG A 11 -1.38 -2.92 -13.06
C ARG A 11 -0.60 -2.69 -11.76
N ALA A 12 0.13 -1.58 -11.62
CA ALA A 12 0.86 -1.25 -10.40
C ALA A 12 -0.09 -1.08 -9.20
N MET A 13 -1.25 -0.44 -9.41
CA MET A 13 -2.29 -0.32 -8.38
C MET A 13 -2.87 -1.70 -8.01
N ALA A 14 -3.20 -2.52 -9.01
CA ALA A 14 -3.70 -3.89 -8.80
C ALA A 14 -2.70 -4.78 -8.04
N GLU A 15 -1.40 -4.62 -8.31
CA GLU A 15 -0.33 -5.34 -7.62
C GLU A 15 -0.29 -4.97 -6.13
N ARG A 16 -0.31 -3.66 -5.82
CA ARG A 16 -0.39 -3.16 -4.44
C ARG A 16 -1.61 -3.71 -3.71
N MET A 17 -2.80 -3.61 -4.32
CA MET A 17 -4.04 -4.11 -3.71
C MET A 17 -4.00 -5.62 -3.41
N PHE A 18 -3.28 -6.40 -4.22
CA PHE A 18 -3.14 -7.83 -4.01
C PHE A 18 -2.08 -8.19 -2.96
N VAL A 19 -0.90 -7.56 -3.06
CA VAL A 19 0.30 -7.88 -2.28
C VAL A 19 0.24 -7.26 -0.88
N GLU A 20 -0.11 -5.97 -0.81
CA GLU A 20 -0.10 -5.16 0.42
C GLU A 20 -1.47 -5.24 1.12
N ASP A 21 -2.56 -4.95 0.39
CA ASP A 21 -3.92 -4.88 0.98
C ASP A 21 -4.61 -6.25 1.08
N GLY A 22 -4.02 -7.28 0.47
CA GLY A 22 -4.51 -8.66 0.54
C GLY A 22 -5.81 -8.95 -0.22
N MET A 23 -6.25 -8.05 -1.11
CA MET A 23 -7.50 -8.18 -1.86
C MET A 23 -7.50 -9.36 -2.85
N THR A 24 -8.69 -9.86 -3.16
CA THR A 24 -8.86 -10.93 -4.17
C THR A 24 -8.85 -10.37 -5.58
N ALA A 25 -8.46 -11.19 -6.58
CA ALA A 25 -8.47 -10.79 -7.99
C ALA A 25 -9.85 -10.29 -8.46
N LYS A 26 -10.93 -10.91 -7.96
CA LYS A 26 -12.32 -10.50 -8.22
C LYS A 26 -12.64 -9.12 -7.64
N ALA A 27 -12.20 -8.82 -6.42
CA ALA A 27 -12.43 -7.52 -5.80
C ALA A 27 -11.66 -6.41 -6.52
N ILE A 28 -10.41 -6.68 -6.90
CA ILE A 28 -9.57 -5.76 -7.67
C ILE A 28 -10.16 -5.51 -9.07
N ALA A 29 -10.64 -6.56 -9.74
CA ALA A 29 -11.30 -6.47 -11.04
C ALA A 29 -12.49 -5.49 -11.02
N ASN A 30 -13.35 -5.61 -9.99
CA ASN A 30 -14.48 -4.71 -9.80
C ASN A 30 -14.04 -3.28 -9.47
N ALA A 31 -13.00 -3.11 -8.65
CA ALA A 31 -12.54 -1.80 -8.20
C ALA A 31 -11.82 -0.99 -9.30
N LEU A 32 -11.13 -1.67 -10.23
CA LEU A 32 -10.34 -1.03 -11.29
C LEU A 32 -11.00 -1.11 -12.67
N ASP A 33 -12.21 -1.66 -12.77
CA ASP A 33 -12.94 -1.91 -14.03
C ASP A 33 -12.08 -2.69 -15.06
N VAL A 34 -11.44 -3.76 -14.58
CA VAL A 34 -10.58 -4.65 -15.39
C VAL A 34 -11.07 -6.09 -15.24
N SER A 35 -11.05 -6.87 -16.33
CA SER A 35 -11.48 -8.27 -16.25
C SER A 35 -10.64 -9.09 -15.26
N GLU A 36 -11.29 -9.99 -14.51
CA GLU A 36 -10.60 -10.90 -13.59
C GLU A 36 -9.53 -11.74 -14.30
N GLN A 37 -9.75 -12.10 -15.58
CA GLN A 37 -8.76 -12.81 -16.40
C GLN A 37 -7.48 -11.98 -16.60
N THR A 38 -7.62 -10.66 -16.79
CA THR A 38 -6.48 -9.74 -16.93
C THR A 38 -5.68 -9.67 -15.63
N ILE A 39 -6.35 -9.52 -14.49
CA ILE A 39 -5.70 -9.54 -13.16
C ILE A 39 -4.98 -10.87 -12.92
N GLY A 40 -5.63 -11.98 -13.27
CA GLY A 40 -5.05 -13.33 -13.17
C GLY A 40 -3.82 -13.54 -14.08
N ARG A 41 -3.72 -12.82 -15.21
CA ARG A 41 -2.51 -12.83 -16.05
C ARG A 41 -1.39 -12.00 -15.41
N TRP A 42 -1.69 -10.82 -14.88
CA TRP A 42 -0.69 -9.97 -14.22
C TRP A 42 -0.11 -10.62 -12.95
N ARG A 43 -0.97 -11.26 -12.16
CA ARG A 43 -0.59 -11.99 -10.93
C ARG A 43 0.51 -13.03 -11.14
N LYS A 44 0.55 -13.66 -12.31
CA LYS A 44 1.55 -14.71 -12.64
C LYS A 44 2.96 -14.15 -12.85
N GLY A 45 3.13 -12.83 -12.91
CA GLY A 45 4.38 -12.19 -13.29
C GLY A 45 4.52 -12.06 -14.82
N ILE A 46 5.23 -11.02 -15.27
CA ILE A 46 5.57 -10.80 -16.67
C ILE A 46 7.08 -10.84 -16.78
N GLN A 47 7.62 -11.67 -17.69
CA GLN A 47 9.03 -11.75 -18.09
C GLN A 47 10.07 -11.45 -16.98
N GLY A 48 10.43 -12.47 -16.21
CA GLY A 48 11.54 -12.42 -15.24
C GLY A 48 11.15 -11.88 -13.86
N ASP A 49 9.93 -11.38 -13.70
CA ASP A 49 9.41 -10.92 -12.41
C ASP A 49 8.77 -12.08 -11.63
N ILE A 50 8.93 -12.10 -10.31
CA ILE A 50 8.32 -13.11 -9.45
C ILE A 50 6.80 -12.93 -9.40
N SER A 51 6.06 -14.01 -9.10
CA SER A 51 4.61 -13.93 -9.03
C SER A 51 4.16 -13.00 -7.91
N TRP A 52 2.99 -12.38 -8.05
CA TRP A 52 2.45 -11.53 -6.97
C TRP A 52 2.16 -12.34 -5.70
N ASP A 53 1.93 -13.66 -5.81
CA ASP A 53 1.82 -14.55 -4.65
C ASP A 53 3.14 -14.66 -3.89
N ASP A 54 4.26 -14.75 -4.61
CA ASP A 54 5.59 -14.76 -4.00
C ASP A 54 5.91 -13.39 -3.39
N LYS A 55 5.57 -12.29 -4.08
CA LYS A 55 5.71 -10.93 -3.54
C LYS A 55 4.90 -10.75 -2.26
N LYS A 56 3.65 -11.23 -2.24
CA LYS A 56 2.77 -11.24 -1.06
C LYS A 56 3.37 -12.06 0.08
N THR A 57 3.89 -13.24 -0.22
CA THR A 57 4.54 -14.10 0.77
C THR A 57 5.78 -13.43 1.36
N GLN A 58 6.60 -12.77 0.53
CA GLN A 58 7.76 -11.99 0.98
C GLN A 58 7.34 -10.81 1.86
N PHE A 59 6.33 -10.06 1.44
CA PHE A 59 5.79 -8.92 2.18
C PHE A 59 5.27 -9.34 3.57
N LEU A 60 4.42 -10.37 3.63
CA LEU A 60 3.85 -10.89 4.89
C LEU A 60 4.90 -11.56 5.79
N SER A 61 5.95 -12.15 5.21
CA SER A 61 7.02 -12.79 5.98
C SER A 61 8.11 -11.81 6.44
N ALA A 62 8.17 -10.60 5.90
CA ALA A 62 9.20 -9.61 6.24
C ALA A 62 9.30 -9.33 7.76
N PRO A 63 8.20 -9.10 8.52
CA PRO A 63 8.28 -8.91 9.96
C PRO A 63 8.84 -10.11 10.71
N ASN A 64 8.41 -11.32 10.34
CA ASN A 64 8.86 -12.56 10.96
C ASN A 64 10.33 -12.87 10.62
N ASN A 65 10.77 -12.54 9.41
CA ASN A 65 12.15 -12.68 8.98
C ASN A 65 13.07 -11.70 9.72
N ILE A 66 12.65 -10.44 9.89
CA ILE A 66 13.37 -9.44 10.71
C ILE A 66 13.49 -9.95 12.15
N LYS A 67 12.39 -10.44 12.75
CA LYS A 67 12.41 -11.03 14.09
C LYS A 67 13.40 -12.18 14.21
N LYS A 68 13.43 -13.09 13.23
CA LYS A 68 14.36 -14.23 13.22
C LYS A 68 15.83 -13.79 13.16
N VAL A 69 16.14 -12.82 12.31
CA VAL A 69 17.50 -12.26 12.18
C VAL A 69 17.94 -11.61 13.49
N LEU A 70 17.08 -10.82 14.12
CA LEU A 70 17.38 -10.20 15.42
C LEU A 70 17.59 -11.23 16.54
N MET A 71 16.81 -12.31 16.57
CA MET A 71 16.98 -13.39 17.56
C MET A 71 18.29 -14.16 17.38
N ASN A 72 18.73 -14.36 16.12
CA ASN A 72 20.02 -14.97 15.83
C ASN A 72 21.18 -14.09 16.32
N GLU A 73 21.08 -12.78 16.08
CA GLU A 73 22.08 -11.81 16.55
C GLU A 73 22.15 -11.78 18.09
N LEU A 74 21.01 -11.80 18.78
CA LEU A 74 20.98 -11.92 20.25
C LEU A 74 21.65 -13.20 20.74
N THR A 75 21.50 -14.31 20.01
CA THR A 75 22.15 -15.58 20.35
C THR A 75 23.66 -15.52 20.12
N HIS A 76 24.12 -14.80 19.10
CA HIS A 76 25.54 -14.57 18.82
C HIS A 76 26.19 -13.73 19.93
N LEU A 77 25.56 -12.60 20.28
CA LEU A 77 26.00 -11.72 21.36
C LEU A 77 26.06 -12.43 22.72
N SER A 78 25.04 -13.24 23.05
CA SER A 78 25.01 -13.96 24.34
C SER A 78 26.09 -15.03 24.49
N LYS A 79 26.70 -15.47 23.39
CA LYS A 79 27.85 -16.38 23.38
C LYS A 79 29.21 -15.66 23.41
N GLY A 80 29.20 -14.32 23.55
CA GLY A 80 30.40 -13.49 23.56
C GLY A 80 30.92 -13.11 22.17
N GLY A 81 30.12 -13.32 21.12
CA GLY A 81 30.44 -12.80 19.80
C GLY A 81 30.19 -11.30 19.69
N ASP A 82 30.88 -10.62 18.78
CA ASP A 82 30.69 -9.20 18.51
C ASP A 82 29.39 -8.92 17.74
N ALA A 83 28.92 -7.68 17.79
CA ALA A 83 27.77 -7.26 16.98
C ALA A 83 28.10 -7.35 15.48
N THR A 84 27.27 -8.07 14.74
CA THR A 84 27.32 -8.20 13.28
C THR A 84 26.26 -7.37 12.58
N LEU A 85 25.23 -6.94 13.32
CA LEU A 85 24.16 -6.08 12.83
C LEU A 85 24.21 -4.69 13.47
N ASP A 86 23.97 -3.67 12.65
CA ASP A 86 23.67 -2.33 13.15
C ASP A 86 22.20 -2.26 13.58
N VAL A 87 21.95 -2.61 14.85
CA VAL A 87 20.61 -2.58 15.45
C VAL A 87 20.01 -1.18 15.44
N LYS A 88 20.84 -0.12 15.45
CA LYS A 88 20.38 1.27 15.38
C LYS A 88 19.84 1.56 13.98
N ALA A 89 20.59 1.21 12.93
CA ALA A 89 20.12 1.35 11.56
C ALA A 89 18.83 0.54 11.29
N ILE A 90 18.72 -0.68 11.83
CA ILE A 90 17.50 -1.48 11.73
C ILE A 90 16.33 -0.79 12.42
N LYS A 91 16.52 -0.30 13.65
CA LYS A 91 15.48 0.43 14.39
C LYS A 91 15.03 1.68 13.64
N ASP A 92 15.97 2.45 13.09
CA ASP A 92 15.67 3.67 12.33
C ASP A 92 14.84 3.33 11.08
N ILE A 93 15.24 2.30 10.32
CA ILE A 93 14.50 1.82 9.14
C ILE A 93 13.12 1.29 9.52
N THR A 94 12.99 0.48 10.57
CA THR A 94 11.70 -0.03 11.03
C THR A 94 10.78 1.11 11.46
N SER A 95 11.29 2.10 12.18
CA SER A 95 10.50 3.28 12.58
C SER A 95 10.03 4.10 11.37
N VAL A 96 10.86 4.22 10.34
CA VAL A 96 10.50 4.89 9.07
C VAL A 96 9.43 4.08 8.35
N ILE A 97 9.55 2.74 8.30
CA ILE A 97 8.53 1.87 7.71
C ILE A 97 7.21 2.00 8.48
N GLU A 98 7.21 1.94 9.81
CA GLU A 98 5.99 2.09 10.64
C GLU A 98 5.37 3.49 10.53
N THR A 99 6.20 4.53 10.37
CA THR A 99 5.70 5.90 10.16
C THR A 99 5.10 6.09 8.77
N LEU A 100 5.66 5.40 7.77
CA LEU A 100 5.19 5.45 6.38
C LEU A 100 4.04 4.47 6.10
N SER A 101 3.89 3.39 6.88
CA SER A 101 3.06 2.26 6.45
C SER A 101 1.57 2.55 6.47
N ASP A 102 1.03 3.42 7.33
CA ASP A 102 -0.43 3.47 7.48
C ASP A 102 -1.06 4.86 7.68
N ARG A 103 -0.29 5.95 7.63
CA ARG A 103 -0.85 7.30 7.81
C ARG A 103 -0.57 8.20 6.61
N VAL A 104 -1.49 8.17 5.65
CA VAL A 104 -1.64 9.29 4.70
C VAL A 104 -1.84 10.56 5.53
N SER A 105 -1.08 11.64 5.33
CA SER A 105 -1.23 12.83 6.17
C SER A 105 -2.50 13.62 5.84
N ALA A 106 -3.03 14.40 6.79
CA ALA A 106 -4.24 15.20 6.60
C ALA A 106 -4.14 16.16 5.40
N PRO A 107 -2.98 16.82 5.13
CA PRO A 107 -2.81 17.61 3.91
C PRO A 107 -2.94 16.81 2.61
N ILE A 108 -2.47 15.55 2.58
CA ILE A 108 -2.60 14.68 1.41
C ILE A 108 -4.07 14.28 1.22
N VAL A 109 -4.76 13.89 2.30
CA VAL A 109 -6.20 13.57 2.22
C VAL A 109 -7.01 14.79 1.75
N PHE A 110 -6.69 15.99 2.23
CA PHE A 110 -7.34 17.22 1.78
C PHE A 110 -7.15 17.45 0.28
N ALA A 111 -5.94 17.25 -0.24
CA ALA A 111 -5.67 17.37 -1.68
C ALA A 111 -6.49 16.35 -2.49
N VAL A 112 -6.57 15.10 -2.03
CA VAL A 112 -7.36 14.04 -2.67
C VAL A 112 -8.85 14.38 -2.66
N PHE A 113 -9.41 14.82 -1.52
CA PHE A 113 -10.82 15.22 -1.45
C PHE A 113 -11.12 16.39 -2.38
N LYS A 114 -10.26 17.39 -2.46
CA LYS A 114 -10.44 18.51 -3.39
C LYS A 114 -10.46 18.06 -4.86
N GLU A 115 -9.56 17.15 -5.23
CA GLU A 115 -9.51 16.59 -6.59
C GLU A 115 -10.77 15.75 -6.88
N PHE A 116 -11.17 14.91 -5.92
CA PHE A 116 -12.37 14.09 -6.01
C PHE A 116 -13.65 14.93 -6.12
N ASP A 117 -13.82 15.94 -5.25
CA ASP A 117 -14.99 16.82 -5.24
C ASP A 117 -15.09 17.61 -6.56
N ALA A 118 -13.95 18.06 -7.10
CA ALA A 118 -13.89 18.74 -8.39
C ALA A 118 -14.31 17.81 -9.54
N TRP A 119 -13.84 16.55 -9.52
CA TRP A 119 -14.28 15.55 -10.50
C TRP A 119 -15.76 15.21 -10.33
N MET A 120 -16.23 14.97 -9.10
CA MET A 120 -17.62 14.61 -8.80
C MET A 120 -18.59 15.72 -9.23
N ALA A 121 -18.23 16.99 -9.05
CA ALA A 121 -19.03 18.12 -9.50
C ALA A 121 -19.24 18.16 -11.03
N THR A 122 -18.36 17.51 -11.81
CA THR A 122 -18.56 17.34 -13.26
C THR A 122 -19.48 16.17 -13.63
N GLN A 123 -19.70 15.24 -12.70
CA GLN A 123 -20.54 14.04 -12.89
C GLN A 123 -21.95 14.25 -12.32
N ASP A 124 -22.02 14.60 -11.03
CA ASP A 124 -23.25 14.90 -10.29
C ASP A 124 -22.97 15.97 -9.21
N PRO A 125 -23.38 17.23 -9.45
CA PRO A 125 -23.16 18.33 -8.51
C PRO A 125 -23.85 18.15 -7.15
N GLU A 126 -25.04 17.52 -7.10
CA GLU A 126 -25.79 17.37 -5.84
C GLU A 126 -25.09 16.38 -4.92
N ILE A 127 -24.58 15.28 -5.47
CA ILE A 127 -23.79 14.30 -4.72
C ILE A 127 -22.48 14.93 -4.24
N ALA A 128 -21.79 15.70 -5.09
CA ALA A 128 -20.57 16.40 -4.69
C ALA A 128 -20.79 17.30 -3.46
N ILE A 129 -21.89 18.05 -3.43
CA ILE A 129 -22.27 18.88 -2.28
C ILE A 129 -22.53 18.02 -1.03
N SER A 130 -23.18 16.87 -1.19
CA SER A 130 -23.50 15.97 -0.07
C SER A 130 -22.26 15.37 0.61
N PHE A 131 -21.14 15.21 -0.11
CA PHE A 131 -19.89 14.69 0.45
C PHE A 131 -19.09 15.74 1.24
N LEU A 132 -19.26 17.04 0.96
CA LEU A 132 -18.47 18.11 1.58
C LEU A 132 -18.50 18.07 3.11
N GLU A 133 -19.67 17.79 3.70
CA GLU A 133 -19.82 17.68 5.15
C GLU A 133 -19.00 16.51 5.72
N TRP A 134 -19.09 15.34 5.08
CA TRP A 134 -18.36 14.14 5.51
C TRP A 134 -16.85 14.27 5.32
N HIS A 135 -16.40 14.83 4.19
CA HIS A 135 -14.99 15.13 3.96
C HIS A 135 -14.42 16.08 5.02
N LYS A 136 -15.16 17.14 5.37
CA LYS A 136 -14.78 18.06 6.46
C LYS A 136 -14.68 17.34 7.80
N LEU A 137 -15.70 16.56 8.18
CA LEU A 137 -15.72 15.82 9.45
C LEU A 137 -14.56 14.82 9.54
N PHE A 138 -14.29 14.09 8.46
CA PHE A 138 -13.18 13.14 8.41
C PHE A 138 -11.82 13.85 8.50
N LEU A 139 -11.62 14.98 7.81
CA LEU A 139 -10.38 15.75 7.92
C LEU A 139 -10.13 16.27 9.33
N LEU A 140 -11.17 16.76 10.02
CA LEU A 140 -11.05 17.20 11.40
C LEU A 140 -10.68 16.05 12.35
N HIS A 141 -11.36 14.91 12.21
CA HIS A 141 -11.03 13.69 12.95
C HIS A 141 -9.58 13.25 12.70
N LYS A 142 -9.14 13.34 11.45
CA LYS A 142 -7.79 12.95 11.04
C LYS A 142 -6.71 13.86 11.61
N VAL A 143 -6.89 15.18 11.53
CA VAL A 143 -5.97 16.16 12.15
C VAL A 143 -5.85 15.94 13.66
N GLN A 144 -6.96 15.62 14.33
CA GLN A 144 -6.95 15.33 15.77
C GLN A 144 -6.18 14.05 16.14
N ASN A 145 -6.16 13.05 15.24
CA ASN A 145 -5.49 11.76 15.47
C ASN A 145 -4.07 11.66 14.89
N GLU A 146 -3.63 12.69 14.15
CA GLU A 146 -2.26 12.83 13.65
C GLU A 146 -1.33 13.57 14.62
N ALA A 147 -1.89 14.35 15.56
CA ALA A 147 -1.17 15.00 16.66
C ALA A 147 -0.84 14.01 17.78
#